data_AF-A0A7W6MP57-F1
#
_entry.id   AF-A0A7W6MP57-F1
#
_cell.length_a   1.000
_cell.length_b   1.000
_cell.length_c   1.000
_cell.angle_alpha   90.00
_cell.angle_beta   90.00
_cell.angle_gamma   90.00
#
_symmetry.space_group_name_H-M   'P 1'
#
loop_
_entity.id
_entity.type
_entity.pdbx_description
1 polymer ?
#
loop_
_entity_poly.entity_id
_entity_poly.type
_entity_poly.pdbx_seq_one_letter_code
_entity_poly.pdbx_strand_id
1 'polypeptide(L)'
;MSTKDTLPAAVDFKDRGSLADFGAERLNKLSADCDAWCLWMGEFRAGLSTPAGRTEWNVLMRHEQDEVTAAQRRVQDEIIAREDGAPPRPDGEALAGQ
;
A
#
# COMPACT_ATOMS: atom_id res chain seq x y z
N MET A 1 15.19 -15.95 3.16
CA MET A 1 14.57 -14.69 3.61
C MET A 1 13.19 -14.65 2.98
N SER A 2 12.13 -14.61 3.80
CA SER A 2 10.76 -14.49 3.28
C SER A 2 10.56 -13.08 2.71
N THR A 3 9.97 -12.95 1.53
CA THR A 3 9.64 -11.67 0.87
C THR A 3 8.73 -10.76 1.73
N LYS A 4 8.06 -11.34 2.74
CA LYS A 4 7.34 -10.59 3.77
C LYS A 4 8.18 -9.63 4.60
N ASP A 5 9.50 -9.87 4.73
CA ASP A 5 10.38 -9.01 5.54
C ASP A 5 10.69 -7.66 4.85
N THR A 6 10.42 -7.54 3.55
CA THR A 6 10.72 -6.34 2.76
C THR A 6 9.50 -5.48 2.46
N LEU A 7 8.28 -5.93 2.77
CA LEU A 7 7.07 -5.17 2.48
C LEU A 7 6.79 -4.12 3.57
N PRO A 8 6.20 -2.96 3.22
CA PRO A 8 5.71 -2.00 4.20
C PRO A 8 4.69 -2.65 5.13
N ALA A 9 4.72 -2.28 6.42
CA ALA A 9 3.75 -2.76 7.41
C ALA A 9 2.30 -2.45 7.03
N ALA A 10 2.08 -1.45 6.17
CA ALA A 10 0.76 -1.13 5.62
C ALA A 10 0.08 -2.32 4.92
N VAL A 11 0.86 -3.26 4.36
CA VAL A 11 0.34 -4.43 3.61
C VAL A 11 -0.40 -5.41 4.52
N ASP A 12 -0.03 -5.52 5.79
CA ASP A 12 -0.72 -6.39 6.76
C ASP A 12 -2.12 -5.89 7.13
N PHE A 13 -2.42 -4.61 6.90
CA PHE A 13 -3.75 -4.04 7.16
C PHE A 13 -4.64 -4.21 5.93
N LYS A 14 -5.36 -5.34 5.92
CA LYS A 14 -6.21 -5.72 4.78
C LYS A 14 -7.43 -4.82 4.62
N ASP A 15 -7.91 -4.25 5.71
CA ASP A 15 -9.18 -3.53 5.75
C ASP A 15 -8.97 -2.14 6.31
N ARG A 16 -9.73 -1.18 5.77
CA ARG A 16 -9.72 0.20 6.23
C ARG A 16 -10.08 0.32 7.72
N GLY A 17 -10.98 -0.54 8.20
CA GLY A 17 -11.34 -0.61 9.61
C GLY A 17 -10.15 -0.87 10.53
N SER A 18 -9.13 -1.62 10.07
CA SER A 18 -7.91 -1.85 10.85
C SER A 18 -7.02 -0.60 10.97
N LEU A 19 -7.23 0.40 10.12
CA LEU A 19 -6.52 1.68 10.14
C LEU A 19 -7.26 2.74 10.97
N ALA A 20 -8.54 2.52 11.27
CA ALA A 20 -9.40 3.48 11.98
C ALA A 20 -8.87 3.80 13.40
N ASP A 21 -8.29 2.82 14.10
CA ASP A 21 -7.71 3.01 15.42
C ASP A 21 -6.36 3.75 15.44
N PHE A 22 -5.72 3.95 14.27
CA PHE A 22 -4.44 4.63 14.22
C PHE A 22 -4.58 6.14 14.30
N GLY A 23 -3.66 6.80 15.01
CA GLY A 23 -3.55 8.27 14.99
C GLY A 23 -3.00 8.79 13.66
N ALA A 24 -3.21 10.09 13.39
CA ALA A 24 -2.75 10.75 12.16
C ALA A 24 -1.24 10.57 11.92
N GLU A 25 -0.41 10.67 12.96
CA GLU A 25 1.04 10.45 12.85
C GLU A 25 1.36 9.04 12.32
N ARG A 26 0.67 8.02 12.83
CA ARG A 26 0.89 6.63 12.43
C ARG A 26 0.42 6.35 11.01
N LEU A 27 -0.70 6.94 10.58
CA LEU A 27 -1.16 6.85 9.19
C LEU A 27 -0.19 7.51 8.22
N ASN A 28 0.31 8.70 8.55
CA ASN A 28 1.33 9.37 7.74
C ASN A 28 2.61 8.55 7.63
N LYS A 29 3.04 7.91 8.73
CA LYS A 29 4.18 7.00 8.71
C LYS A 29 3.96 5.79 7.80
N LEU A 30 2.79 5.14 7.88
CA LEU A 30 2.45 4.02 7.00
C LEU A 30 2.43 4.43 5.52
N SER A 31 1.93 5.62 5.21
CA SER A 31 1.97 6.16 3.84
C SER A 31 3.41 6.39 3.39
N ALA A 32 4.22 7.06 4.22
CA ALA A 32 5.61 7.33 3.92
C ALA A 32 6.44 6.05 3.74
N ASP A 33 6.19 5.01 4.52
CA ASP A 33 6.84 3.71 4.37
C ASP A 33 6.49 3.05 3.02
N CYS A 34 5.24 3.18 2.54
CA CYS A 34 4.85 2.72 1.21
C CYS A 34 5.56 3.50 0.10
N ASP A 35 5.60 4.84 0.21
CA ASP A 35 6.28 5.70 -0.76
C ASP A 35 7.79 5.39 -0.82
N ALA A 36 8.43 5.22 0.32
CA ALA A 36 9.85 4.87 0.41
C ALA A 36 10.13 3.51 -0.24
N TRP A 37 9.26 2.53 -0.03
CA TRP A 37 9.39 1.22 -0.68
C TRP A 37 9.24 1.33 -2.20
N CYS A 38 8.23 2.06 -2.69
CA CYS A 38 8.02 2.29 -4.12
C CYS A 38 9.23 2.98 -4.76
N LEU A 39 9.81 3.96 -4.09
CA LEU A 39 11.02 4.66 -4.55
C LEU A 39 12.20 3.68 -4.66
N TRP A 40 12.51 2.96 -3.58
CA TRP A 40 13.62 2.01 -3.54
C TRP A 40 13.51 0.93 -4.63
N MET A 41 12.30 0.40 -4.83
CA MET A 41 12.03 -0.59 -5.87
C MET A 41 12.12 0.00 -7.28
N GLY A 42 11.73 1.26 -7.45
CA GLY A 42 11.92 2.01 -8.68
C GLY A 42 13.41 2.20 -9.02
N GLU A 43 14.22 2.57 -8.04
CA GLU A 43 15.67 2.72 -8.18
C GLU A 43 16.35 1.39 -8.50
N PHE A 44 15.96 0.31 -7.82
CA PHE A 44 16.47 -1.02 -8.13
C PHE A 44 16.15 -1.42 -9.57
N ARG A 45 14.89 -1.23 -9.99
CA ARG A 45 14.45 -1.49 -11.37
C ARG A 45 15.23 -0.66 -12.38
N ALA A 46 15.53 0.60 -12.08
CA ALA A 46 16.32 1.48 -12.94
C ALA A 46 17.77 0.99 -13.08
N GLY A 47 18.33 0.39 -12.03
CA GLY A 47 19.66 -0.24 -12.05
C GLY A 47 19.75 -1.51 -12.90
N LEU A 48 18.61 -2.14 -13.25
CA LEU A 48 18.59 -3.31 -14.13
C LEU A 48 18.99 -2.93 -15.56
N SER A 49 20.21 -3.33 -15.92
CA SER A 49 20.85 -2.99 -17.19
C SER A 49 20.41 -3.87 -18.37
N THR A 50 19.82 -5.04 -18.11
CA THR A 50 19.44 -6.00 -19.17
C THR A 50 17.91 -6.05 -19.37
N PRO A 51 17.44 -6.24 -20.62
CA PRO A 51 16.01 -6.45 -20.89
C PRO A 51 15.45 -7.70 -20.20
N ALA A 52 16.24 -8.77 -20.11
CA ALA A 52 15.86 -10.00 -19.40
C ALA A 52 15.64 -9.72 -17.91
N GLY A 53 16.59 -9.06 -17.23
CA GLY A 53 16.47 -8.74 -15.81
C GLY A 53 15.27 -7.84 -15.51
N ARG A 54 14.94 -6.87 -16.37
CA ARG A 54 13.72 -6.05 -16.23
C ARG A 54 12.44 -6.88 -16.39
N THR A 55 12.45 -7.86 -17.28
CA THR A 55 11.30 -8.75 -17.51
C THR A 55 11.08 -9.65 -16.30
N GLU A 56 12.13 -10.29 -15.82
CA GLU A 56 12.11 -11.13 -14.61
C GLU A 56 11.65 -10.32 -13.40
N TRP A 57 12.17 -9.10 -13.21
CA TRP A 57 11.74 -8.18 -12.18
C TRP A 57 10.24 -7.87 -12.25
N ASN A 58 9.73 -7.50 -13.42
CA ASN A 58 8.31 -7.18 -13.58
C ASN A 58 7.42 -8.40 -13.26
N VAL A 59 7.87 -9.61 -13.57
CA VAL A 59 7.11 -10.84 -13.27
C VAL A 59 7.15 -11.15 -11.77
N LEU A 60 8.33 -11.10 -11.16
CA LEU A 60 8.52 -11.43 -9.74
C LEU A 60 7.84 -10.42 -8.84
N MET A 61 8.00 -9.12 -9.12
CA MET A 61 7.53 -8.06 -8.24
C MET A 61 6.09 -7.64 -8.47
N ARG A 62 5.39 -8.22 -9.47
CA ARG A 62 4.04 -7.78 -9.83
C ARG A 62 3.10 -7.85 -8.63
N HIS A 63 3.13 -8.97 -7.92
CA HIS A 63 2.24 -9.21 -6.80
C HIS A 63 2.53 -8.24 -5.65
N GLU A 64 3.79 -8.11 -5.25
CA GLU A 64 4.15 -7.15 -4.19
C GLU A 64 3.83 -5.70 -4.57
N GLN A 65 4.02 -5.30 -5.83
CA GLN A 65 3.63 -3.96 -6.29
C GLN A 65 2.13 -3.72 -6.21
N ASP A 66 1.31 -4.71 -6.60
CA ASP A 66 -0.14 -4.64 -6.44
C ASP A 66 -0.53 -4.54 -4.95
N GLU A 67 0.09 -5.32 -4.07
CA GLU A 67 -0.17 -5.28 -2.63
C GLU A 67 0.19 -3.93 -1.99
N VAL A 68 1.37 -3.39 -2.30
CA VAL A 68 1.83 -2.10 -1.78
C VAL A 68 0.98 -0.95 -2.32
N THR A 69 0.61 -1.00 -3.60
CA THR A 69 -0.27 0.01 -4.20
C THR A 69 -1.64 0.01 -3.54
N ALA A 70 -2.21 -1.18 -3.28
CA ALA A 70 -3.48 -1.30 -2.57
C ALA A 70 -3.38 -0.84 -1.10
N ALA A 71 -2.28 -1.17 -0.42
CA ALA A 71 -2.01 -0.70 0.95
C ALA A 71 -1.89 0.82 1.02
N GLN A 72 -1.09 1.42 0.13
CA GLN A 72 -0.92 2.87 0.05
C GLN A 72 -2.25 3.57 -0.20
N ARG A 73 -3.06 3.07 -1.14
CA ARG A 73 -4.38 3.63 -1.43
C ARG A 73 -5.30 3.62 -0.21
N ARG A 74 -5.37 2.48 0.52
CA ARG A 74 -6.18 2.37 1.74
C ARG A 74 -5.76 3.37 2.81
N VAL A 75 -4.45 3.54 3.02
CA VAL A 75 -3.91 4.52 3.98
C VAL A 75 -4.26 5.94 3.56
N GLN A 76 -4.11 6.29 2.28
CA GLN A 76 -4.45 7.61 1.75
C GLN A 76 -5.95 7.91 1.85
N ASP A 77 -6.81 6.96 1.48
CA ASP A 77 -8.26 7.08 1.62
C ASP A 77 -8.68 7.33 3.09
N GLU A 78 -7.96 6.74 4.04
CA GLU A 78 -8.17 6.97 5.48
C GLU A 78 -7.68 8.33 5.96
N ILE A 79 -6.53 8.79 5.47
CA ILE A 79 -6.05 10.15 5.74
C ILE A 79 -7.05 11.19 5.22
N ILE A 80 -7.46 11.06 3.96
CA ILE A 80 -8.37 12.00 3.30
C ILE A 80 -9.72 12.07 4.02
N ALA A 81 -10.31 10.94 4.40
CA ALA A 81 -11.59 10.97 5.10
C ALA A 81 -11.51 11.67 6.46
N ARG A 82 -10.37 11.61 7.14
CA ARG A 82 -10.18 12.32 8.41
C ARG A 82 -10.01 13.81 8.21
N GLU A 83 -9.34 14.21 7.13
CA GLU A 83 -9.23 15.63 6.76
C GLU A 83 -10.60 16.21 6.37
N ASP A 84 -11.45 15.42 5.71
CA ASP A 84 -12.82 15.80 5.31
C ASP A 84 -13.84 15.72 6.47
N GLY A 85 -13.46 15.19 7.63
CA GLY A 85 -14.37 14.94 8.76
C GLY A 85 -15.38 13.82 8.52
N ALA A 86 -15.14 12.98 7.50
CA ALA A 86 -15.98 11.85 7.15
C ALA A 86 -15.71 10.67 8.10
N PRO A 87 -16.76 10.00 8.62
CA PRO A 87 -16.59 8.81 9.44
C PRO A 87 -15.94 7.68 8.62
N PRO A 88 -15.14 6.80 9.26
CA PRO A 88 -14.53 5.67 8.56
C PRO A 88 -15.62 4.81 7.92
N ARG A 89 -15.63 4.72 6.57
CA ARG A 89 -16.60 3.87 5.87
C ARG A 89 -16.30 2.40 6.16
N PRO A 90 -17.28 1.61 6.60
CA PRO A 90 -17.12 0.16 6.65
C PRO A 90 -17.05 -0.36 5.21
N ASP A 91 -15.94 -1.02 4.87
CA ASP A 91 -15.87 -1.89 3.69
C ASP A 91 -16.77 -3.10 3.97
N GLY A 92 -18.03 -3.03 3.54
CA GLY A 92 -18.98 -4.11 3.80
C GLY A 92 -20.46 -3.83 3.60
N GLU A 93 -20.89 -2.58 3.33
CA GLU A 93 -22.27 -2.37 2.88
C GLU A 93 -22.33 -2.61 1.36
N ALA A 94 -22.50 -3.89 1.01
CA ALA A 94 -23.04 -4.28 -0.27
C ALA A 94 -24.28 -3.41 -0.54
N LEU A 95 -24.31 -2.78 -1.72
CA LEU A 95 -25.49 -2.16 -2.29
C LEU A 95 -26.64 -3.18 -2.34
N ALA A 96 -27.37 -3.29 -1.24
CA ALA A 96 -28.66 -3.96 -1.19
C ALA A 96 -29.71 -2.90 -1.51
N GLY A 97 -30.17 -2.91 -2.76
CA GLY A 97 -31.43 -2.28 -3.16
C GLY A 97 -31.28 -0.96 -3.90
N GLN A 98 -31.41 -1.04 -5.23
CA GLN A 98 -32.50 -0.40 -5.96
C GLN A 98 -32.68 -1.08 -7.32
#